data_AF-A0A5U8XKD5-F1
#
_entry.id   AF-A0A5U8XKD5-F1
#
_cell.length_a   1.000
_cell.length_b   1.000
_cell.length_c   1.000
_cell.angle_alpha   90.00
_cell.angle_beta   90.00
_cell.angle_gamma   90.00
#
_symmetry.space_group_name_H-M   'P 1'
#
loop_
_entity.id
_entity.type
_entity.pdbx_description
1 polymer ?
#
loop_
_entity_poly.entity_id
_entity_poly.type
_entity_poly.pdbx_seq_one_letter_code
_entity_poly.pdbx_strand_id
1 'polypeptide(L)'
;MYDRYSLNSLYYGLIPTVKVPTGTLTYRDVIPYVADQLGLFLDVDDFDNAYLANTVMVNATRKAITIRPSTANCYTGQFSVYLEPQPLAYYPDSGPGPKGLLFGDEQAGYFGDCPINTFVSQTELINTLWPVASDRPTATTSGALWGKFFWKGKIIYINWNGFAVTNWKKLYLAGAAIGDSTYGPEIAGVTPTLQNAIFTKRFDGEPKSFRVRTPRLSEDTTSTNPGGDIKTSELYLLTRRATETSWYGTGEWADSGHSTNLAITLHARGTANFIAGLNAYSVSSTTLDGSVYWHPVLEYIDPTKEVVPLSGLSGSAVSGESITPTDIWATYIERLVIKGDSQVSVPAPVIPATGIQQNTIRSLSWADDSPQVYYRGVILPTAIEQHPIERVSWSQTMPQVVDPKPIAATNIGIFDPSKRTDLSSLNGELDGF
;
A
#
# COMPACT_ATOMS: atom_id res chain seq x y z
N MET A 1 48.21 -12.59 31.52
CA MET A 1 46.75 -12.47 31.30
C MET A 1 46.57 -11.28 30.38
N TYR A 2 46.04 -11.46 29.19
CA TYR A 2 45.81 -10.32 28.28
C TYR A 2 44.66 -9.47 28.82
N ASP A 3 44.76 -8.16 28.68
CA ASP A 3 43.66 -7.25 29.01
C ASP A 3 42.53 -7.49 28.00
N ARG A 4 41.35 -7.87 28.52
CA ARG A 4 40.14 -8.06 27.72
C ARG A 4 39.36 -6.75 27.66
N TYR A 5 38.75 -6.47 26.52
CA TYR A 5 37.91 -5.28 26.36
C TYR A 5 36.50 -5.53 26.89
N SER A 6 35.94 -4.55 27.60
CA SER A 6 34.53 -4.57 28.01
C SER A 6 33.63 -4.21 26.81
N LEU A 7 32.72 -5.10 26.44
CA LEU A 7 31.78 -4.86 25.33
C LEU A 7 30.87 -3.66 25.58
N ASN A 8 30.48 -3.42 26.83
CA ASN A 8 29.68 -2.24 27.19
C ASN A 8 30.45 -0.93 26.96
N SER A 9 31.78 -0.97 27.16
CA SER A 9 32.66 0.19 27.02
C SER A 9 32.98 0.48 25.55
N LEU A 10 32.99 -0.53 24.68
CA LEU A 10 33.30 -0.38 23.26
C LEU A 10 32.30 0.53 22.53
N TYR A 11 31.02 0.46 22.93
CA TYR A 11 29.93 1.23 22.30
C TYR A 11 29.47 2.44 23.11
N TYR A 12 30.12 2.76 24.25
CA TYR A 12 29.76 3.91 25.09
C TYR A 12 28.25 4.01 25.44
N GLY A 13 27.59 2.87 25.63
CA GLY A 13 26.15 2.81 25.89
C GLY A 13 25.24 2.97 24.65
N LEU A 14 25.80 3.09 23.45
CA LEU A 14 25.05 2.97 22.20
C LEU A 14 24.60 1.52 22.00
N ILE A 15 23.37 1.36 21.50
CA ILE A 15 22.78 0.06 21.14
C ILE A 15 22.74 0.01 19.61
N PRO A 16 23.72 -0.62 18.94
CA PRO A 16 23.76 -0.66 17.49
C PRO A 16 22.64 -1.55 16.94
N THR A 17 22.22 -1.29 15.70
CA THR A 17 21.28 -2.13 14.96
C THR A 17 22.02 -3.10 14.07
N VAL A 18 21.66 -4.38 14.14
CA VAL A 18 22.20 -5.47 13.33
C VAL A 18 21.08 -6.02 12.45
N LYS A 19 21.34 -6.11 11.15
CA LYS A 19 20.43 -6.71 10.18
C LYS A 19 20.65 -8.21 10.13
N VAL A 20 19.60 -9.00 10.27
CA VAL A 20 19.70 -10.47 10.26
C VAL A 20 18.68 -11.06 9.31
N PRO A 21 18.97 -12.21 8.67
CA PRO A 21 18.01 -12.85 7.80
C PRO A 21 16.70 -13.16 8.51
N THR A 22 15.60 -13.05 7.77
CA THR A 22 14.25 -13.36 8.25
C THR A 22 14.13 -14.84 8.57
N GLY A 23 13.49 -15.17 9.70
CA GLY A 23 13.42 -16.55 10.18
C GLY A 23 14.59 -16.98 11.07
N THR A 24 15.47 -16.06 11.46
CA THR A 24 16.48 -16.30 12.51
C THR A 24 15.78 -16.52 13.87
N LEU A 25 15.95 -17.71 14.46
CA LEU A 25 15.17 -18.13 15.63
C LEU A 25 15.96 -18.10 16.94
N THR A 26 17.28 -18.29 16.93
CA THR A 26 18.06 -18.48 18.16
C THR A 26 19.24 -17.51 18.29
N TYR A 27 19.81 -17.42 19.49
CA TYR A 27 21.06 -16.66 19.70
C TYR A 27 22.21 -17.21 18.87
N ARG A 28 22.29 -18.54 18.70
CA ARG A 28 23.28 -19.20 17.83
C ARG A 28 23.27 -18.65 16.41
N ASP A 29 22.07 -18.43 15.87
CA ASP A 29 21.91 -17.96 14.50
C ASP A 29 22.24 -16.47 14.35
N VAL A 30 22.04 -15.67 15.41
CA VAL A 30 22.25 -14.22 15.41
C VAL A 30 23.72 -13.83 15.58
N ILE A 31 24.47 -14.56 16.41
CA ILE A 31 25.84 -14.19 16.81
C ILE A 31 26.77 -13.92 15.62
N PRO A 32 26.81 -14.75 14.56
CA PRO A 32 27.67 -14.49 13.40
C PRO A 32 27.40 -13.13 12.74
N TYR A 33 26.14 -12.70 12.65
CA TYR A 33 25.77 -11.40 12.06
C TYR A 33 26.16 -10.23 12.95
N VAL A 34 26.03 -10.40 14.28
CA VAL A 34 26.47 -9.39 15.25
C VAL A 34 27.99 -9.24 15.20
N ALA A 35 28.72 -10.35 15.13
CA ALA A 35 30.16 -10.37 15.03
C ALA A 35 30.64 -9.65 13.76
N ASP A 36 30.09 -10.03 12.61
CA ASP A 36 30.47 -9.48 11.30
C ASP A 36 30.16 -7.97 11.19
N GLN A 37 28.91 -7.55 11.44
CA GLN A 37 28.49 -6.16 11.22
C GLN A 37 29.11 -5.18 12.22
N LEU A 38 29.48 -5.66 13.41
CA LEU A 38 30.08 -4.83 14.43
C LEU A 38 31.61 -4.97 14.51
N GLY A 39 32.21 -5.81 13.67
CA GLY A 39 33.65 -6.06 13.65
C GLY A 39 34.17 -6.71 14.94
N LEU A 40 33.36 -7.55 15.57
CA LEU A 40 33.72 -8.26 16.80
C LEU A 40 34.24 -9.65 16.48
N PHE A 41 35.31 -10.05 17.18
CA PHE A 41 35.83 -11.42 17.12
C PHE A 41 35.07 -12.33 18.10
N LEU A 42 33.77 -12.52 17.85
CA LEU A 42 32.90 -13.39 18.65
C LEU A 42 32.55 -14.64 17.84
N ASP A 43 32.71 -15.80 18.46
CA ASP A 43 32.25 -17.09 17.94
C ASP A 43 31.13 -17.67 18.82
N VAL A 44 30.36 -18.62 18.32
CA VAL A 44 29.32 -19.31 19.09
C VAL A 44 29.91 -20.04 20.31
N ASP A 45 31.16 -20.49 20.23
CA ASP A 45 31.87 -21.16 21.33
C ASP A 45 32.25 -20.23 22.48
N ASP A 46 32.09 -18.91 22.31
CA ASP A 46 32.25 -17.90 23.36
C ASP A 46 31.04 -17.84 24.33
N PHE A 47 30.02 -18.68 24.09
CA PHE A 47 28.75 -18.70 24.80
C PHE A 47 28.34 -20.09 25.27
N ASP A 48 27.62 -20.14 26.39
CA ASP A 48 27.08 -21.40 26.90
C ASP A 48 25.98 -21.95 25.96
N ASN A 49 25.99 -23.27 25.72
CA ASN A 49 25.00 -23.92 24.84
C ASN A 49 23.54 -23.68 25.24
N ALA A 50 23.24 -23.59 26.54
CA ALA A 50 21.91 -23.28 27.03
C ALA A 50 21.46 -21.86 26.65
N TYR A 51 22.39 -20.91 26.64
CA TYR A 51 22.12 -19.54 26.20
C TYR A 51 21.89 -19.48 24.68
N LEU A 52 22.73 -20.17 23.91
CA LEU A 52 22.62 -20.23 22.45
C LEU A 52 21.29 -20.80 21.95
N ALA A 53 20.68 -21.71 22.71
CA ALA A 53 19.40 -22.33 22.37
C ALA A 53 18.18 -21.43 22.66
N ASN A 54 18.35 -20.30 23.36
CA ASN A 54 17.25 -19.41 23.67
C ASN A 54 16.68 -18.78 22.40
N THR A 55 15.35 -18.73 22.33
CA THR A 55 14.64 -18.17 21.19
C THR A 55 14.70 -16.64 21.19
N VAL A 56 15.12 -16.09 20.06
CA VAL A 56 15.12 -14.66 19.79
C VAL A 56 13.93 -14.25 18.92
N MET A 57 13.44 -15.11 18.00
CA MET A 57 12.38 -14.82 17.02
C MET A 57 12.49 -13.41 16.40
N VAL A 58 13.28 -13.27 15.34
CA VAL A 58 13.39 -12.00 14.64
C VAL A 58 12.21 -11.81 13.69
N ASN A 59 11.32 -10.90 14.04
CA ASN A 59 10.17 -10.47 13.24
C ASN A 59 10.35 -9.00 12.78
N ALA A 60 9.38 -8.43 12.07
CA ALA A 60 9.46 -7.06 11.54
C ALA A 60 9.64 -5.98 12.63
N THR A 61 9.30 -6.29 13.88
CA THR A 61 9.45 -5.36 15.00
C THR A 61 10.90 -5.38 15.50
N ARG A 62 11.53 -4.20 15.56
CA ARG A 62 12.89 -4.07 16.09
C ARG A 62 12.97 -4.64 17.51
N LYS A 63 13.87 -5.61 17.71
CA LYS A 63 14.00 -6.32 19.00
C LYS A 63 15.33 -6.03 19.67
N ALA A 64 15.31 -5.56 20.91
CA ALA A 64 16.52 -5.48 21.71
C ALA A 64 16.90 -6.87 22.24
N ILE A 65 18.14 -7.28 22.05
CA ILE A 65 18.73 -8.43 22.72
C ILE A 65 19.99 -8.00 23.47
N THR A 66 20.31 -8.72 24.54
CA THR A 66 21.58 -8.56 25.26
C THR A 66 22.48 -9.76 24.97
N ILE A 67 23.68 -9.49 24.47
CA ILE A 67 24.75 -10.46 24.19
C ILE A 67 25.66 -10.56 25.42
N ARG A 68 25.92 -11.79 25.87
CA ARG A 68 26.68 -12.09 27.09
C ARG A 68 27.68 -13.23 26.86
N PRO A 69 28.87 -12.98 26.29
CA PRO A 69 29.87 -14.03 26.16
C PRO A 69 30.37 -14.45 27.55
N SER A 70 30.44 -15.76 27.80
CA SER A 70 30.91 -16.34 29.06
C SER A 70 32.37 -16.80 28.98
N THR A 71 32.80 -17.24 27.79
CA THR A 71 34.10 -17.87 27.55
C THR A 71 34.99 -17.09 26.58
N ALA A 72 34.56 -15.93 26.08
CA ALA A 72 35.34 -15.12 25.14
C ALA A 72 36.73 -14.74 25.65
N ASN A 73 37.74 -14.99 24.80
CA ASN A 73 39.14 -14.68 25.08
C ASN A 73 39.45 -13.18 24.97
N CYS A 74 38.76 -12.45 24.08
CA CYS A 74 39.03 -11.04 23.78
C CYS A 74 38.11 -10.05 24.52
N TYR A 75 36.98 -10.54 25.04
CA TYR A 75 35.88 -9.70 25.51
C TYR A 75 35.41 -10.05 26.92
N THR A 76 34.86 -9.06 27.62
CA THR A 76 34.18 -9.21 28.91
C THR A 76 32.88 -8.40 28.93
N GLY A 77 32.02 -8.71 29.91
CA GLY A 77 30.78 -7.98 30.15
C GLY A 77 29.67 -8.33 29.16
N GLN A 78 28.74 -7.40 28.99
CA GLN A 78 27.57 -7.57 28.12
C GLN A 78 27.29 -6.28 27.38
N PHE A 79 26.58 -6.37 26.26
CA PHE A 79 26.05 -5.22 25.56
C PHE A 79 24.72 -5.57 24.89
N SER A 80 23.96 -4.56 24.52
CA SER A 80 22.69 -4.75 23.84
C SER A 80 22.83 -4.36 22.36
N VAL A 81 22.11 -5.09 21.51
CA VAL A 81 21.93 -4.75 20.10
C VAL A 81 20.45 -4.75 19.76
N TYR A 82 20.06 -3.94 18.78
CA TYR A 82 18.77 -4.06 18.13
C TYR A 82 18.88 -5.00 16.95
N LEU A 83 18.01 -5.98 16.86
CA LEU A 83 17.86 -6.83 15.68
C LEU A 83 16.73 -6.31 14.82
N GLU A 84 16.99 -6.26 13.51
CA GLU A 84 15.99 -5.97 12.50
C GLU A 84 16.12 -6.97 11.35
N PRO A 85 15.01 -7.43 10.76
CA PRO A 85 15.08 -8.33 9.63
C PRO A 85 15.66 -7.64 8.41
N GLN A 86 16.47 -8.37 7.67
CA GLN A 86 16.88 -7.99 6.32
C GLN A 86 15.75 -8.32 5.33
N PRO A 87 15.42 -7.41 4.39
CA PRO A 87 14.45 -7.71 3.35
C PRO A 87 14.85 -8.91 2.48
N LEU A 88 13.88 -9.77 2.17
CA LEU A 88 14.00 -10.90 1.23
C LEU A 88 14.13 -10.43 -0.22
N ALA A 89 13.40 -9.37 -0.58
CA ALA A 89 13.37 -8.78 -1.91
C ALA A 89 12.96 -7.31 -1.82
N TYR A 90 13.25 -6.54 -2.87
CA TYR A 90 12.97 -5.10 -2.94
C TYR A 90 12.05 -4.78 -4.12
N TYR A 91 10.95 -4.06 -3.83
CA TYR A 91 9.92 -3.71 -4.81
C TYR A 91 9.73 -2.17 -4.82
N PRO A 92 10.50 -1.43 -5.63
CA PRO A 92 10.45 0.03 -5.65
C PRO A 92 9.07 0.56 -6.04
N ASP A 93 8.39 -0.12 -6.96
CA ASP A 93 7.10 0.29 -7.53
C ASP A 93 5.87 -0.26 -6.78
N SER A 94 6.07 -0.87 -5.60
CA SER A 94 5.01 -1.47 -4.77
C SER A 94 4.06 -0.46 -4.09
N GLY A 95 3.93 0.76 -4.63
CA GLY A 95 3.15 1.84 -4.00
C GLY A 95 3.81 2.40 -2.72
N PRO A 96 3.14 3.32 -2.00
CA PRO A 96 3.70 4.01 -0.84
C PRO A 96 4.13 3.09 0.31
N GLY A 97 4.95 3.61 1.23
CA GLY A 97 5.45 2.88 2.40
C GLY A 97 6.68 2.00 2.12
N PRO A 98 7.00 1.05 3.03
CA PRO A 98 8.17 0.19 2.92
C PRO A 98 8.25 -0.56 1.59
N LYS A 99 9.47 -0.71 1.06
CA LYS A 99 9.73 -1.30 -0.26
C LYS A 99 10.37 -2.70 -0.17
N GLY A 100 10.93 -3.05 0.98
CA GLY A 100 11.50 -4.36 1.24
C GLY A 100 10.42 -5.34 1.70
N LEU A 101 10.29 -6.47 1.02
CA LEU A 101 9.49 -7.60 1.49
C LEU A 101 10.23 -8.26 2.65
N LEU A 102 9.65 -8.26 3.85
CA LEU A 102 10.26 -8.82 5.05
C LEU A 102 9.89 -10.29 5.23
N PHE A 103 8.64 -10.68 4.97
CA PHE A 103 8.19 -12.06 5.17
C PHE A 103 7.29 -12.52 4.04
N GLY A 104 7.28 -13.83 3.79
CA GLY A 104 6.44 -14.47 2.78
C GLY A 104 6.89 -14.20 1.35
N ASP A 105 5.93 -14.17 0.43
CA ASP A 105 6.13 -14.04 -1.02
C ASP A 105 5.05 -13.17 -1.67
N GLU A 106 4.98 -13.17 -3.00
CA GLU A 106 3.98 -12.40 -3.75
C GLU A 106 2.54 -12.95 -3.59
N GLN A 107 2.36 -14.19 -3.13
CA GLN A 107 1.03 -14.76 -2.85
C GLN A 107 0.51 -14.31 -1.49
N ALA A 108 1.39 -14.30 -0.48
CA ALA A 108 1.09 -13.79 0.85
C ALA A 108 2.38 -13.31 1.50
N GLY A 109 2.54 -11.99 1.64
CA GLY A 109 3.79 -11.42 2.13
C GLY A 109 3.59 -10.11 2.89
N TYR A 110 4.57 -9.74 3.70
CA TYR A 110 4.52 -8.57 4.57
C TYR A 110 5.74 -7.66 4.37
N PHE A 111 5.47 -6.38 4.11
CA PHE A 111 6.50 -5.35 3.91
C PHE A 111 6.87 -4.60 5.18
N GLY A 112 5.99 -4.62 6.19
CA GLY A 112 6.10 -3.76 7.36
C GLY A 112 4.94 -2.76 7.47
N ASP A 113 5.05 -1.92 8.50
CA ASP A 113 4.05 -0.91 8.82
C ASP A 113 4.27 0.40 8.06
N CYS A 114 3.15 1.05 7.73
CA CYS A 114 3.05 2.39 7.18
C CYS A 114 2.45 3.32 8.26
N PRO A 115 3.26 4.20 8.87
CA PRO A 115 2.78 5.16 9.87
C PRO A 115 1.74 6.15 9.29
N ILE A 116 0.77 6.57 10.12
CA ILE A 116 -0.35 7.45 9.70
C ILE A 116 0.11 8.76 9.06
N ASN A 117 1.16 9.38 9.61
CA ASN A 117 1.70 10.66 9.15
C ASN A 117 2.32 10.56 7.75
N THR A 118 2.68 9.35 7.33
CA THR A 118 3.25 9.06 6.00
C THR A 118 2.26 8.37 5.07
N PHE A 119 1.07 7.98 5.56
CA PHE A 119 0.08 7.26 4.79
C PHE A 119 -1.33 7.89 4.89
N VAL A 120 -2.38 7.08 4.89
CA VAL A 120 -3.78 7.54 4.83
C VAL A 120 -4.34 7.76 6.23
N SER A 121 -4.93 8.94 6.47
CA SER A 121 -5.60 9.26 7.73
C SER A 121 -7.09 8.88 7.73
N GLN A 122 -7.68 8.71 8.92
CA GLN A 122 -9.12 8.43 9.06
C GLN A 122 -9.99 9.49 8.44
N THR A 123 -9.74 10.75 8.80
CA THR A 123 -10.50 11.90 8.34
C THR A 123 -10.46 12.03 6.81
N GLU A 124 -9.30 11.81 6.20
CA GLU A 124 -9.13 11.93 4.75
C GLU A 124 -9.99 10.90 4.01
N LEU A 125 -9.84 9.61 4.35
CA LEU A 125 -10.60 8.54 3.70
C LEU A 125 -12.11 8.67 3.95
N ILE A 126 -12.52 8.97 5.19
CA ILE A 126 -13.93 9.14 5.55
C ILE A 126 -14.55 10.31 4.79
N ASN A 127 -13.87 11.46 4.71
CA ASN A 127 -14.38 12.62 3.99
C ASN A 127 -14.47 12.37 2.48
N THR A 128 -13.58 11.56 1.91
CA THR A 128 -13.65 11.17 0.50
C THR A 128 -14.85 10.27 0.21
N LEU A 129 -15.11 9.27 1.06
CA LEU A 129 -16.22 8.33 0.84
C LEU A 129 -17.60 8.92 1.21
N TRP A 130 -17.64 9.78 2.21
CA TRP A 130 -18.86 10.47 2.68
C TRP A 130 -18.63 11.99 2.66
N PRO A 131 -18.80 12.64 1.49
CA PRO A 131 -18.60 14.08 1.37
C PRO A 131 -19.59 14.86 2.25
N VAL A 132 -20.81 14.36 2.42
CA VAL A 132 -21.84 14.95 3.28
C VAL A 132 -21.57 14.60 4.75
N ALA A 133 -21.40 15.63 5.58
CA ALA A 133 -20.98 15.47 6.97
C ALA A 133 -21.95 14.65 7.85
N SER A 134 -23.26 14.74 7.60
CA SER A 134 -24.29 13.99 8.34
C SER A 134 -24.20 12.48 8.13
N ASP A 135 -23.59 12.04 7.03
CA ASP A 135 -23.58 10.63 6.63
C ASP A 135 -22.30 9.92 7.12
N ARG A 136 -21.29 10.70 7.53
CA ARG A 136 -19.98 10.21 7.93
C ARG A 136 -20.07 9.26 9.13
N PRO A 137 -19.38 8.12 9.08
CA PRO A 137 -19.22 7.27 10.25
C PRO A 137 -18.35 7.96 11.31
N THR A 138 -18.46 7.49 12.56
CA THR A 138 -17.67 8.03 13.67
C THR A 138 -16.24 7.49 13.58
N ALA A 139 -15.29 8.36 13.23
CA ALA A 139 -13.87 8.03 13.26
C ALA A 139 -13.46 7.65 14.69
N THR A 140 -12.63 6.62 14.81
CA THR A 140 -12.03 6.25 16.10
C THR A 140 -10.86 7.18 16.43
N THR A 141 -10.62 7.44 17.71
CA THR A 141 -9.49 8.28 18.17
C THR A 141 -8.13 7.57 18.19
N SER A 142 -8.09 6.25 17.97
CA SER A 142 -6.84 5.48 17.89
C SER A 142 -6.14 5.75 16.57
N GLY A 143 -4.91 6.23 16.60
CA GLY A 143 -4.12 6.51 15.39
C GLY A 143 -4.09 5.31 14.44
N ALA A 144 -4.47 5.53 13.18
CA ALA A 144 -4.49 4.51 12.13
C ALA A 144 -3.07 4.01 11.80
N LEU A 145 -2.72 2.79 12.18
CA LEU A 145 -1.50 2.11 11.70
C LEU A 145 -1.89 1.16 10.58
N TRP A 146 -1.15 1.17 9.47
CA TRP A 146 -1.45 0.34 8.30
C TRP A 146 -0.35 -0.70 8.09
N GLY A 147 -0.72 -1.97 7.95
CA GLY A 147 0.20 -2.99 7.48
C GLY A 147 0.17 -3.05 5.95
N LYS A 148 1.35 -3.13 5.31
CA LYS A 148 1.48 -3.30 3.86
C LYS A 148 1.79 -4.75 3.52
N PHE A 149 1.03 -5.32 2.58
CA PHE A 149 1.11 -6.73 2.24
C PHE A 149 1.15 -6.98 0.73
N PHE A 150 1.72 -8.12 0.37
CA PHE A 150 1.34 -8.84 -0.84
C PHE A 150 0.15 -9.76 -0.54
N TRP A 151 -0.81 -9.76 -1.46
CA TRP A 151 -1.91 -10.71 -1.49
C TRP A 151 -2.23 -11.07 -2.93
N LYS A 152 -1.89 -12.31 -3.33
CA LYS A 152 -2.13 -12.86 -4.67
C LYS A 152 -1.64 -11.95 -5.80
N GLY A 153 -0.39 -11.49 -5.70
CA GLY A 153 0.25 -10.60 -6.67
C GLY A 153 -0.20 -9.13 -6.58
N LYS A 154 -1.10 -8.79 -5.66
CA LYS A 154 -1.55 -7.41 -5.43
C LYS A 154 -0.93 -6.83 -4.18
N ILE A 155 -0.71 -5.52 -4.18
CA ILE A 155 -0.36 -4.78 -2.97
C ILE A 155 -1.65 -4.35 -2.29
N ILE A 156 -1.79 -4.71 -1.01
CA ILE A 156 -2.90 -4.27 -0.17
C ILE A 156 -2.38 -3.65 1.13
N TYR A 157 -3.15 -2.71 1.66
CA TYR A 157 -2.91 -2.11 2.97
C TYR A 157 -4.11 -2.40 3.86
N ILE A 158 -3.87 -2.90 5.07
CA ILE A 158 -4.92 -3.21 6.04
C ILE A 158 -4.70 -2.35 7.27
N ASN A 159 -5.75 -1.67 7.75
CA ASN A 159 -5.64 -0.91 8.98
C ASN A 159 -5.68 -1.82 10.21
N TRP A 160 -4.67 -1.72 11.06
CA TRP A 160 -4.56 -2.52 12.29
C TRP A 160 -5.58 -2.15 13.36
N ASN A 161 -6.00 -0.89 13.39
CA ASN A 161 -6.90 -0.38 14.41
C ASN A 161 -8.31 -0.25 13.81
N GLY A 162 -9.33 -0.24 14.67
CA GLY A 162 -10.67 0.14 14.20
C GLY A 162 -10.55 1.52 13.58
N PHE A 163 -11.00 1.71 12.34
CA PHE A 163 -10.81 2.96 11.60
C PHE A 163 -11.98 3.92 11.84
N ALA A 164 -13.18 3.36 11.84
CA ALA A 164 -14.42 4.04 12.21
C ALA A 164 -15.42 3.03 12.75
N VAL A 165 -16.42 3.49 13.49
CA VAL A 165 -17.61 2.70 13.83
C VAL A 165 -18.70 3.02 12.79
N THR A 166 -19.17 2.00 12.08
CA THR A 166 -20.17 2.12 11.00
C THR A 166 -20.93 0.81 10.86
N ASN A 167 -21.76 0.67 9.83
CA ASN A 167 -22.42 -0.58 9.49
C ASN A 167 -22.19 -0.94 8.02
N TRP A 168 -22.44 -2.21 7.68
CA TRP A 168 -22.15 -2.73 6.35
C TRP A 168 -22.98 -2.03 5.26
N LYS A 169 -24.25 -1.70 5.55
CA LYS A 169 -25.12 -0.96 4.62
C LYS A 169 -24.58 0.41 4.26
N LYS A 170 -24.05 1.19 5.22
CA LYS A 170 -23.41 2.48 4.97
C LYS A 170 -22.17 2.34 4.08
N LEU A 171 -21.37 1.29 4.29
CA LEU A 171 -20.20 1.01 3.46
C LEU A 171 -20.59 0.61 2.03
N TYR A 172 -21.64 -0.20 1.90
CA TYR A 172 -22.17 -0.60 0.60
C TYR A 172 -22.69 0.61 -0.19
N LEU A 173 -23.45 1.51 0.44
CA LEU A 173 -23.92 2.74 -0.18
C LEU A 173 -22.79 3.72 -0.56
N ALA A 174 -21.63 3.61 0.10
CA ALA A 174 -20.43 4.34 -0.27
C ALA A 174 -19.61 3.63 -1.38
N GLY A 175 -20.04 2.46 -1.86
CA GLY A 175 -19.31 1.65 -2.83
C GLY A 175 -18.04 1.00 -2.27
N ALA A 176 -17.88 0.97 -0.95
CA ALA A 176 -16.65 0.59 -0.25
C ALA A 176 -16.76 -0.72 0.54
N ALA A 177 -17.83 -1.51 0.34
CA ALA A 177 -17.98 -2.79 1.04
C ALA A 177 -17.15 -3.90 0.38
N ILE A 178 -17.22 -4.06 -0.94
CA ILE A 178 -16.71 -5.26 -1.62
C ILE A 178 -15.38 -5.02 -2.34
N GLY A 179 -15.24 -3.89 -3.03
CA GLY A 179 -14.07 -3.62 -3.85
C GLY A 179 -14.05 -4.47 -5.11
N ASP A 180 -15.14 -4.48 -5.87
CA ASP A 180 -15.16 -4.97 -7.23
C ASP A 180 -16.03 -4.06 -8.11
N SER A 181 -15.90 -4.19 -9.43
CA SER A 181 -16.68 -3.40 -10.38
C SER A 181 -18.11 -3.93 -10.56
N THR A 182 -18.70 -4.53 -9.52
CA THR A 182 -20.06 -5.07 -9.53
C THR A 182 -20.95 -4.34 -8.53
N TYR A 183 -22.24 -4.66 -8.53
CA TYR A 183 -23.18 -4.18 -7.53
C TYR A 183 -23.17 -5.03 -6.25
N GLY A 184 -22.41 -6.12 -6.19
CA GLY A 184 -22.42 -7.00 -5.02
C GLY A 184 -23.76 -7.73 -4.79
N PRO A 185 -23.99 -8.26 -3.57
CA PRO A 185 -25.24 -8.91 -3.24
C PRO A 185 -26.37 -7.88 -3.13
N GLU A 186 -27.56 -8.26 -3.57
CA GLU A 186 -28.74 -7.45 -3.42
C GLU A 186 -29.11 -7.31 -1.93
N ILE A 187 -29.37 -6.07 -1.51
CA ILE A 187 -29.77 -5.76 -0.14
C ILE A 187 -31.21 -5.27 -0.16
N ALA A 188 -32.06 -5.93 0.62
CA ALA A 188 -33.45 -5.53 0.73
C ALA A 188 -33.59 -4.06 1.18
N GLY A 189 -34.29 -3.26 0.37
CA GLY A 189 -34.58 -1.85 0.68
C GLY A 189 -33.38 -0.90 0.52
N VAL A 190 -32.37 -1.27 -0.25
CA VAL A 190 -31.20 -0.42 -0.53
C VAL A 190 -30.95 -0.36 -2.03
N THR A 191 -30.70 0.83 -2.56
CA THR A 191 -30.35 1.02 -3.97
C THR A 191 -29.05 0.28 -4.29
N PRO A 192 -29.03 -0.59 -5.31
CA PRO A 192 -27.80 -1.22 -5.78
C PRO A 192 -26.72 -0.17 -6.08
N THR A 193 -25.56 -0.32 -5.44
CA THR A 193 -24.45 0.63 -5.53
C THR A 193 -23.23 -0.08 -6.10
N LEU A 194 -22.55 0.55 -7.08
CA LEU A 194 -21.31 0.00 -7.64
C LEU A 194 -20.21 -0.05 -6.57
N GLN A 195 -19.60 -1.21 -6.35
CA GLN A 195 -18.67 -1.47 -5.24
C GLN A 195 -17.19 -1.18 -5.58
N ASN A 196 -16.95 -0.16 -6.41
CA ASN A 196 -15.63 0.22 -6.90
C ASN A 196 -15.20 1.61 -6.37
N ALA A 197 -15.39 1.86 -5.07
CA ALA A 197 -14.94 3.11 -4.47
C ALA A 197 -13.41 3.26 -4.60
N ILE A 198 -12.97 4.36 -5.21
CA ILE A 198 -11.57 4.69 -5.39
C ILE A 198 -11.19 5.88 -4.50
N PHE A 199 -10.14 5.71 -3.73
CA PHE A 199 -9.49 6.75 -2.97
C PHE A 199 -8.17 7.12 -3.64
N THR A 200 -7.95 8.40 -3.93
CA THR A 200 -6.72 8.89 -4.57
C THR A 200 -6.03 9.90 -3.67
N LYS A 201 -4.74 9.70 -3.39
CA LYS A 201 -3.91 10.59 -2.59
C LYS A 201 -2.55 10.79 -3.25
N ARG A 202 -1.96 11.98 -3.11
CA ARG A 202 -0.59 12.24 -3.56
C ARG A 202 0.44 11.78 -2.53
N PHE A 203 1.44 11.05 -3.01
CA PHE A 203 2.62 10.61 -2.26
C PHE A 203 3.85 11.06 -3.02
N ASP A 204 4.71 11.84 -2.38
CA ASP A 204 5.92 12.41 -3.02
C ASP A 204 5.60 13.16 -4.32
N GLY A 205 4.46 13.86 -4.34
CA GLY A 205 3.97 14.59 -5.52
C GLY A 205 3.17 13.73 -6.51
N GLU A 206 3.25 12.41 -6.46
CA GLU A 206 2.61 11.50 -7.42
C GLU A 206 1.24 11.00 -6.93
N PRO A 207 0.17 11.05 -7.75
CA PRO A 207 -1.11 10.48 -7.39
C PRO A 207 -1.02 8.95 -7.30
N LYS A 208 -1.50 8.39 -6.20
CA LYS A 208 -1.66 6.95 -5.98
C LYS A 208 -3.12 6.66 -5.68
N SER A 209 -3.66 5.67 -6.38
CA SER A 209 -5.07 5.30 -6.31
C SER A 209 -5.23 3.96 -5.61
N PHE A 210 -6.27 3.86 -4.81
CA PHE A 210 -6.57 2.68 -4.00
C PHE A 210 -8.04 2.34 -4.14
N ARG A 211 -8.33 1.08 -4.42
CA ARG A 211 -9.67 0.55 -4.29
C ARG A 211 -9.96 0.29 -2.82
N VAL A 212 -11.07 0.84 -2.33
CA VAL A 212 -11.47 0.70 -0.93
C VAL A 212 -12.44 -0.46 -0.78
N ARG A 213 -12.17 -1.33 0.19
CA ARG A 213 -13.09 -2.43 0.55
C ARG A 213 -12.99 -2.81 2.02
N THR A 214 -13.88 -3.70 2.44
CA THR A 214 -13.75 -4.40 3.72
C THR A 214 -12.88 -5.66 3.57
N PRO A 215 -12.38 -6.25 4.66
CA PRO A 215 -11.55 -7.44 4.60
C PRO A 215 -12.34 -8.69 4.18
N ARG A 216 -11.62 -9.68 3.65
CA ARG A 216 -12.18 -10.97 3.24
C ARG A 216 -12.09 -12.00 4.38
N LEU A 217 -13.14 -12.80 4.57
CA LEU A 217 -13.16 -13.98 5.45
C LEU A 217 -13.01 -15.31 4.71
N SER A 218 -12.98 -15.30 3.39
CA SER A 218 -12.77 -16.45 2.54
C SER A 218 -12.36 -15.93 1.16
N GLU A 219 -11.65 -16.75 0.40
CA GLU A 219 -11.42 -16.50 -1.02
C GLU A 219 -12.70 -16.58 -1.84
N ASP A 220 -13.60 -17.49 -1.45
CA ASP A 220 -14.94 -17.55 -2.02
C ASP A 220 -15.79 -16.42 -1.42
N THR A 221 -15.86 -15.31 -2.14
CA THR A 221 -16.66 -14.13 -1.76
C THR A 221 -18.16 -14.39 -1.77
N THR A 222 -18.61 -15.56 -2.23
CA THR A 222 -20.00 -16.00 -2.25
C THR A 222 -20.33 -17.05 -1.20
N SER A 223 -19.32 -17.51 -0.43
CA SER A 223 -19.49 -18.58 0.56
C SER A 223 -20.59 -18.25 1.56
N THR A 224 -21.51 -19.21 1.75
CA THR A 224 -22.60 -19.09 2.72
C THR A 224 -22.16 -19.41 4.15
N ASN A 225 -20.94 -19.92 4.32
CA ASN A 225 -20.32 -20.23 5.61
C ASN A 225 -18.83 -19.82 5.58
N PRO A 226 -18.53 -18.52 5.49
CA PRO A 226 -17.14 -18.07 5.33
C PRO A 226 -16.26 -18.43 6.53
N GLY A 227 -16.84 -18.74 7.70
CA GLY A 227 -16.09 -19.22 8.87
C GLY A 227 -15.44 -20.60 8.68
N GLY A 228 -16.00 -21.46 7.83
CA GLY A 228 -15.39 -22.75 7.48
C GLY A 228 -14.11 -22.59 6.65
N ASP A 229 -14.05 -21.55 5.84
CA ASP A 229 -12.98 -21.29 4.87
C ASP A 229 -12.02 -20.19 5.31
N ILE A 230 -12.08 -19.78 6.58
CA ILE A 230 -11.30 -18.65 7.11
C ILE A 230 -9.80 -18.83 6.90
N LYS A 231 -9.31 -20.07 6.83
CA LYS A 231 -7.90 -20.40 6.57
C LYS A 231 -7.39 -19.95 5.20
N THR A 232 -8.30 -19.69 4.26
CA THR A 232 -7.99 -19.17 2.92
C THR A 232 -8.04 -17.63 2.87
N SER A 233 -8.54 -16.99 3.93
CA SER A 233 -8.76 -15.55 3.96
C SER A 233 -7.47 -14.75 4.08
N GLU A 234 -7.50 -13.51 3.57
CA GLU A 234 -6.40 -12.55 3.76
C GLU A 234 -6.20 -12.23 5.25
N LEU A 235 -7.28 -12.22 6.06
CA LEU A 235 -7.14 -12.00 7.49
C LEU A 235 -6.37 -13.14 8.18
N TYR A 236 -6.60 -14.38 7.77
CA TYR A 236 -5.90 -15.52 8.35
C TYR A 236 -4.46 -15.66 7.83
N LEU A 237 -4.25 -15.46 6.53
CA LEU A 237 -2.95 -15.68 5.89
C LEU A 237 -1.99 -14.50 6.06
N LEU A 238 -2.51 -13.30 6.32
CA LEU A 238 -1.71 -12.08 6.49
C LEU A 238 -1.75 -11.55 7.91
N THR A 239 -2.91 -11.05 8.35
CA THR A 239 -2.99 -10.27 9.59
C THR A 239 -2.80 -11.15 10.84
N ARG A 240 -3.25 -12.41 10.84
CA ARG A 240 -2.96 -13.34 11.94
C ARG A 240 -1.45 -13.59 12.15
N ARG A 241 -0.66 -13.56 11.07
CA ARG A 241 0.80 -13.78 11.14
C ARG A 241 1.58 -12.54 11.58
N ALA A 242 1.05 -11.37 11.27
CA ALA A 242 1.68 -10.09 11.61
C ALA A 242 1.10 -9.42 12.88
N THR A 243 0.07 -10.01 13.50
CA THR A 243 -0.45 -9.60 14.81
C THR A 243 0.28 -10.32 15.94
N GLU A 244 0.37 -9.66 17.09
CA GLU A 244 1.06 -10.15 18.28
C GLU A 244 0.66 -11.56 18.70
N THR A 245 1.58 -12.27 19.36
CA THR A 245 1.41 -13.66 19.83
C THR A 245 0.29 -13.85 20.87
N SER A 246 -0.35 -12.78 21.34
CA SER A 246 -1.36 -12.85 22.39
C SER A 246 -2.74 -13.27 21.84
N TRP A 247 -3.42 -14.11 22.63
CA TRP A 247 -4.74 -14.70 22.38
C TRP A 247 -4.81 -15.62 21.16
N TYR A 248 -4.59 -15.14 19.93
CA TYR A 248 -4.78 -15.93 18.70
C TYR A 248 -3.92 -15.53 17.48
N GLY A 249 -3.17 -14.43 17.57
CA GLY A 249 -2.13 -14.09 16.58
C GLY A 249 -0.91 -15.01 16.74
N THR A 250 -0.10 -15.15 15.69
CA THR A 250 1.11 -16.00 15.76
C THR A 250 2.39 -15.20 15.94
N GLY A 251 2.37 -13.88 15.72
CA GLY A 251 3.54 -13.00 15.80
C GLY A 251 4.72 -13.41 14.89
N GLU A 252 4.47 -14.30 13.94
CA GLU A 252 5.48 -14.95 13.09
C GLU A 252 6.20 -13.92 12.21
N TRP A 253 5.46 -12.95 11.68
CA TRP A 253 5.97 -11.93 10.77
C TRP A 253 6.22 -10.60 11.45
N ALA A 254 5.43 -10.26 12.46
CA ALA A 254 5.56 -9.03 13.21
C ALA A 254 4.84 -9.13 14.55
N ASP A 255 5.20 -8.23 15.46
CA ASP A 255 4.44 -7.96 16.68
C ASP A 255 3.67 -6.64 16.50
N SER A 256 3.04 -6.48 15.33
CA SER A 256 2.47 -5.22 14.87
C SER A 256 0.95 -5.21 15.06
N GLY A 257 0.45 -4.18 15.73
CA GLY A 257 -0.98 -3.89 15.79
C GLY A 257 -1.80 -4.91 16.59
N HIS A 258 -2.76 -4.40 17.37
CA HIS A 258 -3.72 -5.23 18.06
C HIS A 258 -5.11 -4.63 17.89
N SER A 259 -6.04 -5.42 17.35
CA SER A 259 -7.45 -5.14 17.54
C SER A 259 -8.23 -6.44 17.73
N THR A 260 -8.71 -6.64 18.96
CA THR A 260 -9.75 -7.63 19.31
C THR A 260 -11.12 -7.20 18.80
N ASN A 261 -11.24 -6.00 18.25
CA ASN A 261 -12.47 -5.51 17.67
C ASN A 261 -12.86 -6.38 16.48
N LEU A 262 -14.16 -6.72 16.43
CA LEU A 262 -14.73 -7.36 15.27
C LEU A 262 -14.77 -6.34 14.13
N ALA A 263 -14.30 -6.74 12.95
CA ALA A 263 -14.32 -5.98 11.73
C ALA A 263 -15.54 -6.36 10.88
N ILE A 264 -16.18 -5.36 10.30
CA ILE A 264 -17.11 -5.54 9.18
C ILE A 264 -16.34 -6.20 8.03
N THR A 265 -16.89 -7.27 7.46
CA THR A 265 -16.26 -7.98 6.33
C THR A 265 -17.12 -7.91 5.08
N LEU A 266 -16.58 -8.31 3.93
CA LEU A 266 -17.31 -8.21 2.67
C LEU A 266 -18.49 -9.20 2.61
N HIS A 267 -18.48 -10.21 3.46
CA HIS A 267 -19.43 -11.32 3.44
C HIS A 267 -20.75 -10.88 4.08
N ALA A 268 -21.75 -10.58 3.25
CA ALA A 268 -23.10 -10.25 3.67
C ALA A 268 -24.12 -11.17 2.99
N ARG A 269 -25.17 -11.54 3.71
CA ARG A 269 -26.25 -12.41 3.24
C ARG A 269 -27.58 -11.96 3.81
N GLY A 270 -28.55 -11.69 2.93
CA GLY A 270 -29.90 -11.28 3.33
C GLY A 270 -29.83 -10.03 4.21
N THR A 271 -30.14 -10.17 5.49
CA THR A 271 -30.11 -9.07 6.48
C THR A 271 -28.92 -9.13 7.44
N ALA A 272 -27.95 -10.02 7.20
CA ALA A 272 -26.80 -10.24 8.07
C ALA A 272 -25.46 -9.95 7.38
N ASN A 273 -24.50 -9.43 8.14
CA ASN A 273 -23.09 -9.32 7.78
C ASN A 273 -22.27 -10.22 8.71
N PHE A 274 -21.33 -10.97 8.13
CA PHE A 274 -20.34 -11.71 8.91
C PHE A 274 -19.23 -10.76 9.37
N ILE A 275 -18.83 -10.91 10.63
CA ILE A 275 -17.81 -10.07 11.27
C ILE A 275 -16.75 -10.96 11.91
N ALA A 276 -15.51 -10.51 11.93
CA ALA A 276 -14.42 -11.25 12.58
C ALA A 276 -13.34 -10.31 13.09
N GLY A 277 -12.58 -10.74 14.10
CA GLY A 277 -11.36 -10.03 14.50
C GLY A 277 -10.31 -10.05 13.39
N LEU A 278 -9.39 -9.07 13.39
CA LEU A 278 -8.27 -9.06 12.43
C LEU A 278 -7.33 -10.27 12.60
N ASN A 279 -7.31 -10.90 13.77
CA ASN A 279 -6.58 -12.16 13.97
C ASN A 279 -7.28 -13.39 13.35
N ALA A 280 -8.44 -13.20 12.70
CA ALA A 280 -9.22 -14.24 12.05
C ALA A 280 -9.58 -15.42 12.96
N TYR A 281 -9.68 -15.19 14.28
CA TYR A 281 -9.89 -16.28 15.23
C TYR A 281 -11.35 -16.69 15.38
N SER A 282 -12.25 -15.70 15.45
CA SER A 282 -13.68 -15.92 15.64
C SER A 282 -14.46 -15.23 14.54
N VAL A 283 -15.49 -15.92 14.04
CA VAL A 283 -16.48 -15.37 13.12
C VAL A 283 -17.82 -15.31 13.83
N SER A 284 -18.45 -14.16 13.74
CA SER A 284 -19.80 -13.91 14.23
C SER A 284 -20.63 -13.27 13.11
N SER A 285 -21.88 -12.95 13.39
CA SER A 285 -22.76 -12.21 12.49
C SER A 285 -23.48 -11.09 13.22
N THR A 286 -23.73 -10.01 12.51
CA THR A 286 -24.58 -8.90 12.95
C THR A 286 -25.59 -8.55 11.85
N THR A 287 -26.58 -7.72 12.14
CA THR A 287 -27.48 -7.18 11.11
C THR A 287 -26.75 -6.18 10.20
N LEU A 288 -27.22 -5.96 8.97
CA LEU A 288 -26.57 -4.99 8.06
C LEU A 288 -26.53 -3.55 8.58
N ASP A 289 -27.47 -3.19 9.47
CA ASP A 289 -27.53 -1.90 10.16
C ASP A 289 -26.74 -1.88 11.48
N GLY A 290 -26.24 -3.03 11.93
CA GLY A 290 -25.53 -3.18 13.20
C GLY A 290 -24.17 -2.48 13.15
N SER A 291 -23.94 -1.57 14.10
CA SER A 291 -22.70 -0.80 14.18
C SER A 291 -21.55 -1.64 14.72
N VAL A 292 -20.48 -1.74 13.95
CA VAL A 292 -19.26 -2.51 14.25
C VAL A 292 -18.05 -1.71 13.75
N TYR A 293 -16.84 -2.08 14.17
CA TYR A 293 -15.63 -1.44 13.67
C TYR A 293 -15.42 -1.76 12.19
N TRP A 294 -15.07 -0.74 11.42
CA TRP A 294 -14.60 -0.89 10.05
C TRP A 294 -13.08 -0.85 10.03
N HIS A 295 -12.50 -1.87 9.39
CA HIS A 295 -11.07 -1.94 9.09
C HIS A 295 -10.93 -1.93 7.57
N PRO A 296 -10.67 -0.77 6.93
CA PRO A 296 -10.53 -0.70 5.49
C PRO A 296 -9.35 -1.53 5.01
N VAL A 297 -9.55 -2.15 3.86
CA VAL A 297 -8.49 -2.64 3.00
C VAL A 297 -8.39 -1.71 1.80
N LEU A 298 -7.19 -1.20 1.58
CA LEU A 298 -6.85 -0.39 0.41
C LEU A 298 -6.03 -1.26 -0.54
N GLU A 299 -6.63 -1.65 -1.66
CA GLU A 299 -5.93 -2.36 -2.73
C GLU A 299 -5.30 -1.33 -3.66
N TYR A 300 -3.96 -1.35 -3.76
CA TYR A 300 -3.24 -0.41 -4.62
C TYR A 300 -3.54 -0.70 -6.08
N ILE A 301 -3.94 0.34 -6.81
CA ILE A 301 -4.18 0.25 -8.24
C ILE A 301 -2.93 0.72 -8.95
N ASP A 302 -2.32 -0.19 -9.68
CA ASP A 302 -1.27 0.13 -10.63
C ASP A 302 -1.92 0.73 -11.89
N PRO A 303 -1.72 2.03 -12.17
CA PRO A 303 -2.35 2.69 -13.31
C PRO A 303 -1.87 2.13 -14.66
N THR A 304 -0.78 1.36 -14.69
CA THR A 304 -0.31 0.68 -15.90
C THR A 304 -1.11 -0.59 -16.21
N LYS A 305 -1.78 -1.17 -15.21
CA LYS A 305 -2.51 -2.44 -15.31
C LYS A 305 -4.03 -2.26 -15.29
N GLU A 306 -4.50 -1.16 -14.71
CA GLU A 306 -5.93 -0.91 -14.54
C GLU A 306 -6.30 0.56 -14.77
N VAL A 307 -7.43 0.78 -15.44
CA VAL A 307 -7.96 2.12 -15.71
C VAL A 307 -8.60 2.68 -14.45
N VAL A 308 -8.04 3.77 -13.93
CA VAL A 308 -8.60 4.52 -12.81
C VAL A 308 -9.61 5.55 -13.35
N PRO A 309 -10.84 5.65 -12.81
CA PRO A 309 -11.76 6.72 -13.20
C PRO A 309 -11.17 8.09 -12.87
N LEU A 310 -11.39 9.07 -13.74
CA LEU A 310 -10.93 10.44 -13.54
C LEU A 310 -11.59 11.04 -12.29
N SER A 311 -10.86 11.06 -11.17
CA SER A 311 -11.28 11.70 -9.92
C SER A 311 -10.47 12.97 -9.68
N GLY A 312 -11.11 14.09 -9.37
CA GLY A 312 -10.44 15.33 -8.97
C GLY A 312 -10.12 16.33 -10.09
N LEU A 313 -10.75 16.21 -11.26
CA LEU A 313 -10.77 17.31 -12.24
C LEU A 313 -11.76 18.38 -11.74
N SER A 314 -11.26 19.42 -11.09
CA SER A 314 -12.03 20.65 -10.85
C SER A 314 -11.68 21.67 -11.93
N GLY A 315 -12.62 21.91 -12.84
CA GLY A 315 -12.63 23.09 -13.71
C GLY A 315 -13.70 24.05 -13.23
N SER A 316 -13.40 25.34 -13.15
CA SER A 316 -14.45 26.35 -13.04
C SER A 316 -15.08 26.47 -14.42
N ALA A 317 -16.36 26.14 -14.57
CA ALA A 317 -17.09 26.52 -15.77
C ALA A 317 -17.16 28.05 -15.78
N VAL A 318 -16.30 28.69 -16.57
CA VAL A 318 -16.48 30.09 -16.90
C VAL A 318 -17.73 30.13 -17.78
N SER A 319 -18.80 30.73 -17.29
CA SER A 319 -20.04 30.88 -18.04
C SER A 319 -19.76 31.68 -19.31
N GLY A 320 -19.56 30.99 -20.43
CA GLY A 320 -19.75 31.56 -21.75
C GLY A 320 -21.24 31.71 -22.01
N GLU A 321 -21.65 32.86 -22.52
CA GLU A 321 -23.04 33.21 -22.80
C GLU A 321 -23.77 32.14 -23.62
N SER A 322 -25.05 31.93 -23.30
CA SER A 322 -25.93 30.99 -23.98
C SER A 322 -26.14 31.38 -25.45
N ILE A 323 -25.68 30.55 -26.38
CA ILE A 323 -25.99 30.69 -27.81
C ILE A 323 -27.17 29.77 -28.13
N THR A 324 -28.31 30.35 -28.51
CA THR A 324 -29.38 29.60 -29.18
C THR A 324 -28.93 29.31 -30.62
N PRO A 325 -28.87 28.05 -31.07
CA PRO A 325 -28.50 27.75 -32.45
C PRO A 325 -29.68 28.04 -33.37
N THR A 326 -29.54 29.04 -34.22
CA THR A 326 -30.27 29.10 -35.49
C THR A 326 -29.25 28.87 -36.59
N ASP A 327 -29.46 27.77 -37.33
CA ASP A 327 -28.74 27.28 -38.50
C ASP A 327 -27.40 26.56 -38.26
N ILE A 328 -27.51 25.24 -38.07
CA ILE A 328 -26.40 24.28 -38.05
C ILE A 328 -26.22 23.71 -39.47
N TRP A 329 -25.14 24.11 -40.14
CA TRP A 329 -24.53 23.30 -41.21
C TRP A 329 -23.23 22.74 -40.62
N ALA A 330 -23.31 21.50 -40.13
CA ALA A 330 -22.21 20.82 -39.47
C ALA A 330 -21.07 20.49 -40.44
N THR A 331 -19.80 20.59 -39.99
CA THR A 331 -18.77 19.64 -40.45
C THR A 331 -17.49 19.53 -39.60
N TYR A 332 -17.29 20.27 -38.52
CA TYR A 332 -16.11 20.08 -37.66
C TYR A 332 -16.48 20.06 -36.17
N ILE A 333 -16.27 18.91 -35.53
CA ILE A 333 -16.17 18.78 -34.07
C ILE A 333 -14.68 18.63 -33.75
N GLU A 334 -14.03 19.67 -33.25
CA GLU A 334 -12.70 19.53 -32.67
C GLU A 334 -12.79 18.94 -31.26
N ARG A 335 -11.82 18.09 -30.91
CA ARG A 335 -11.69 17.48 -29.58
C ARG A 335 -11.58 18.55 -28.51
N LEU A 336 -12.32 18.38 -27.41
CA LEU A 336 -12.10 19.10 -26.16
C LEU A 336 -10.73 18.73 -25.59
N VAL A 337 -9.76 19.65 -25.67
CA VAL A 337 -8.46 19.54 -25.00
C VAL A 337 -8.49 20.40 -23.74
N ILE A 338 -8.46 19.77 -22.57
CA ILE A 338 -8.35 20.47 -21.28
C ILE A 338 -6.86 20.65 -20.98
N LYS A 339 -6.37 21.89 -20.97
CA LYS A 339 -5.04 22.24 -20.44
C LYS A 339 -5.18 22.77 -19.01
N GLY A 340 -4.33 22.30 -18.11
CA GLY A 340 -4.24 22.84 -16.75
C GLY A 340 -3.39 24.11 -16.74
N ASP A 341 -3.99 25.26 -16.42
CA ASP A 341 -3.25 26.50 -16.25
C ASP A 341 -2.81 26.66 -14.79
N SER A 342 -1.50 26.66 -14.58
CA SER A 342 -0.87 27.26 -13.41
C SER A 342 -0.50 28.70 -13.77
N GLN A 343 -1.29 29.70 -13.35
CA GLN A 343 -0.89 31.10 -13.43
C GLN A 343 -1.25 31.87 -12.15
N VAL A 344 -0.23 32.57 -11.65
CA VAL A 344 -0.21 33.46 -10.49
C VAL A 344 -0.83 34.81 -10.89
N SER A 345 -1.77 35.32 -10.08
CA SER A 345 -2.47 36.58 -10.34
C SER A 345 -1.64 37.82 -9.95
N VAL A 346 -1.58 38.83 -10.82
CA VAL A 346 -1.22 40.22 -10.47
C VAL A 346 -2.32 41.16 -10.98
N PRO A 347 -2.85 42.12 -10.19
CA PRO A 347 -3.98 42.96 -10.60
C PRO A 347 -3.58 44.39 -11.01
N ALA A 348 -4.23 44.95 -12.04
CA ALA A 348 -4.57 46.38 -12.24
C ALA A 348 -5.22 46.62 -13.64
N PRO A 349 -5.82 47.80 -13.93
CA PRO A 349 -6.84 48.57 -13.19
C PRO A 349 -8.11 48.83 -14.05
N VAL A 350 -9.18 49.30 -13.40
CA VAL A 350 -10.49 49.61 -14.02
C VAL A 350 -10.54 51.06 -14.53
N ILE A 351 -11.04 51.27 -15.76
CA ILE A 351 -11.52 52.58 -16.27
C ILE A 351 -12.83 52.35 -17.09
N PRO A 352 -13.85 53.23 -17.02
CA PRO A 352 -15.19 52.95 -17.52
C PRO A 352 -15.50 53.57 -18.90
N ALA A 353 -16.43 52.92 -19.63
CA ALA A 353 -17.64 53.48 -20.24
C ALA A 353 -17.92 53.05 -21.70
N THR A 354 -19.12 52.43 -21.83
CA THR A 354 -20.14 52.56 -22.90
C THR A 354 -19.80 52.35 -24.38
N GLY A 355 -20.45 51.33 -24.97
CA GLY A 355 -21.00 51.41 -26.33
C GLY A 355 -20.70 50.22 -27.25
N ILE A 356 -21.68 49.32 -27.38
CA ILE A 356 -21.95 48.37 -28.48
C ILE A 356 -20.81 47.37 -28.82
N GLN A 357 -21.00 46.11 -28.41
CA GLN A 357 -20.12 45.00 -28.78
C GLN A 357 -20.44 44.47 -30.19
N GLN A 358 -19.42 44.47 -31.06
CA GLN A 358 -19.33 43.61 -32.24
C GLN A 358 -18.03 42.81 -32.09
N ASN A 359 -18.15 41.52 -31.73
CA ASN A 359 -16.99 40.65 -31.57
C ASN A 359 -16.83 39.74 -32.80
N THR A 360 -15.77 40.03 -33.56
CA THR A 360 -15.17 39.10 -34.51
C THR A 360 -14.37 38.05 -33.74
N ILE A 361 -14.64 36.77 -33.98
CA ILE A 361 -13.81 35.68 -33.44
C ILE A 361 -12.45 35.74 -34.14
N ARG A 362 -11.37 36.06 -33.40
CA ARG A 362 -9.99 35.77 -33.82
C ARG A 362 -9.57 34.45 -33.21
N SER A 363 -9.14 33.52 -34.06
CA SER A 363 -8.47 32.28 -33.67
C SER A 363 -7.18 32.58 -32.90
N LEU A 364 -6.97 31.94 -31.74
CA LEU A 364 -5.68 31.90 -31.07
C LEU A 364 -4.86 30.75 -31.68
N SER A 365 -3.99 31.06 -32.64
CA SER A 365 -3.03 30.11 -33.19
C SER A 365 -1.74 30.12 -32.36
N TRP A 366 -1.25 28.95 -31.98
CA TRP A 366 0.17 28.74 -31.67
C TRP A 366 0.68 27.57 -32.51
N ALA A 367 1.71 27.87 -33.30
CA ALA A 367 2.50 26.88 -34.02
C ALA A 367 3.42 26.16 -33.03
N ASP A 368 3.50 24.84 -33.12
CA ASP A 368 4.74 24.14 -32.84
C ASP A 368 4.85 22.91 -33.77
N ASP A 369 6.04 22.77 -34.35
CA ASP A 369 6.39 21.84 -35.42
C ASP A 369 6.70 20.46 -34.84
N SER A 370 5.85 19.46 -35.13
CA SER A 370 6.18 18.02 -34.98
C SER A 370 5.16 17.15 -35.75
N PRO A 371 5.56 15.96 -36.25
CA PRO A 371 4.96 15.37 -37.44
C PRO A 371 3.53 14.87 -37.22
N GLN A 372 2.65 15.30 -38.12
CA GLN A 372 1.26 14.86 -38.26
C GLN A 372 1.20 13.35 -38.55
N VAL A 373 0.71 12.56 -37.59
CA VAL A 373 0.26 11.19 -37.87
C VAL A 373 -1.17 11.26 -38.39
N TYR A 374 -1.33 11.05 -39.70
CA TYR A 374 -2.64 10.92 -40.34
C TYR A 374 -3.32 9.63 -39.90
N TYR A 375 -4.52 9.71 -39.31
CA TYR A 375 -5.43 8.57 -39.20
C TYR A 375 -6.57 8.71 -40.22
N ARG A 376 -6.75 7.64 -40.98
CA ARG A 376 -7.68 7.46 -42.11
C ARG A 376 -9.13 7.60 -41.64
N GLY A 377 -9.87 8.54 -42.23
CA GLY A 377 -11.29 8.77 -41.91
C GLY A 377 -12.19 7.59 -42.30
N VAL A 378 -13.11 7.22 -41.41
CA VAL A 378 -14.26 6.36 -41.70
C VAL A 378 -15.38 7.26 -42.23
N ILE A 379 -15.87 6.95 -43.42
CA ILE A 379 -17.05 7.61 -44.02
C ILE A 379 -18.30 6.96 -43.40
N LEU A 380 -19.18 7.75 -42.79
CA LEU A 380 -20.54 7.31 -42.43
C LEU A 380 -21.54 7.81 -43.49
N PRO A 381 -22.51 6.98 -43.91
CA PRO A 381 -23.50 7.38 -44.91
C PRO A 381 -24.51 8.38 -44.34
N THR A 382 -24.83 9.37 -45.15
CA THR A 382 -25.84 10.41 -44.91
C THR A 382 -27.25 9.86 -45.09
N ALA A 383 -27.83 9.31 -44.03
CA ALA A 383 -29.29 9.19 -43.88
C ALA A 383 -29.66 9.26 -42.39
N ILE A 384 -30.65 10.10 -42.08
CA ILE A 384 -31.16 10.29 -40.72
C ILE A 384 -32.11 9.13 -40.42
N GLU A 385 -31.63 8.11 -39.71
CA GLU A 385 -32.47 7.19 -38.97
C GLU A 385 -32.23 7.37 -37.47
N GLN A 386 -33.30 7.64 -36.73
CA GLN A 386 -33.28 7.65 -35.27
C GLN A 386 -33.11 6.23 -34.77
N HIS A 387 -31.89 5.87 -34.37
CA HIS A 387 -31.64 4.66 -33.59
C HIS A 387 -31.50 5.02 -32.11
N PRO A 388 -32.10 4.25 -31.19
CA PRO A 388 -31.90 4.43 -29.76
C PRO A 388 -30.41 4.26 -29.42
N ILE A 389 -29.94 4.98 -28.41
CA ILE A 389 -28.54 4.98 -27.97
C ILE A 389 -28.13 3.55 -27.59
N GLU A 390 -27.53 2.81 -28.52
CA GLU A 390 -26.88 1.54 -28.25
C GLU A 390 -25.50 1.79 -27.62
N ARG A 391 -25.23 1.07 -26.54
CA ARG A 391 -23.94 1.03 -25.86
C ARG A 391 -22.83 0.68 -26.85
N VAL A 392 -21.95 1.64 -27.14
CA VAL A 392 -20.67 1.36 -27.78
C VAL A 392 -19.83 0.52 -26.82
N SER A 393 -19.74 -0.78 -27.14
CA SER A 393 -18.90 -1.74 -26.41
C SER A 393 -17.51 -1.72 -27.04
N TRP A 394 -16.52 -1.22 -26.31
CA TRP A 394 -15.12 -1.31 -26.73
C TRP A 394 -14.63 -2.74 -26.48
N SER A 395 -14.52 -3.57 -27.52
CA SER A 395 -13.71 -4.80 -27.42
C SER A 395 -12.27 -4.45 -27.81
N GLN A 396 -11.37 -4.43 -26.84
CA GLN A 396 -9.94 -4.28 -27.12
C GLN A 396 -9.24 -5.59 -26.79
N THR A 397 -8.77 -6.26 -27.84
CA THR A 397 -7.87 -7.42 -27.74
C THR A 397 -6.58 -6.93 -27.08
N MET A 398 -6.31 -7.36 -25.84
CA MET A 398 -5.12 -6.93 -25.11
C MET A 398 -3.84 -7.42 -25.81
N PRO A 399 -2.79 -6.59 -25.92
CA PRO A 399 -1.45 -7.10 -26.21
C PRO A 399 -1.00 -7.96 -25.02
N GLN A 400 -0.44 -9.14 -25.28
CA GLN A 400 0.28 -9.89 -24.24
C GLN A 400 1.46 -9.05 -23.75
N VAL A 401 1.38 -8.59 -22.51
CA VAL A 401 2.50 -7.99 -21.80
C VAL A 401 3.15 -9.10 -20.99
N VAL A 402 4.43 -9.36 -21.26
CA VAL A 402 5.26 -10.26 -20.46
C VAL A 402 5.51 -9.58 -19.11
N ASP A 403 5.19 -10.26 -18.00
CA ASP A 403 5.44 -9.74 -16.66
C ASP A 403 6.92 -9.33 -16.49
N PRO A 404 7.22 -8.15 -15.90
CA PRO A 404 8.58 -7.82 -15.54
C PRO A 404 9.05 -8.81 -14.48
N LYS A 405 10.02 -9.65 -14.83
CA LYS A 405 10.68 -10.56 -13.89
C LYS A 405 11.34 -9.76 -12.76
N PRO A 406 11.29 -10.25 -11.51
CA PRO A 406 12.04 -9.63 -10.43
C PRO A 406 13.51 -9.54 -10.80
N ILE A 407 14.12 -8.39 -10.52
CA ILE A 407 15.57 -8.32 -10.39
C ILE A 407 15.87 -9.08 -9.11
N ALA A 408 16.28 -10.35 -9.25
CA ALA A 408 16.90 -11.07 -8.15
C ALA A 408 17.95 -10.15 -7.54
N ALA A 409 18.07 -10.10 -6.21
CA ALA A 409 19.15 -9.39 -5.56
C ALA A 409 20.48 -9.98 -6.08
N THR A 410 20.99 -9.44 -7.19
CA THR A 410 22.32 -9.71 -7.67
C THR A 410 23.21 -9.05 -6.65
N ASN A 411 23.80 -9.88 -5.80
CA ASN A 411 24.92 -9.63 -4.89
C ASN A 411 25.67 -8.31 -5.13
N ILE A 412 25.07 -7.18 -4.76
CA ILE A 412 25.83 -5.96 -4.47
C ILE A 412 26.17 -6.09 -2.98
N GLY A 413 27.31 -6.74 -2.72
CA GLY A 413 28.00 -6.60 -1.43
C GLY A 413 28.10 -7.82 -0.52
N ILE A 414 27.87 -9.06 -0.97
CA ILE A 414 28.37 -10.23 -0.21
C ILE A 414 29.81 -10.48 -0.66
N PHE A 415 30.71 -10.28 0.29
CA PHE A 415 32.12 -10.65 0.27
C PHE A 415 32.29 -12.08 -0.25
N ASP A 416 33.01 -12.24 -1.36
CA ASP A 416 33.44 -13.55 -1.85
C ASP A 416 34.74 -13.93 -1.13
N PRO A 417 34.74 -14.86 -0.15
CA PRO A 417 35.95 -15.24 0.57
C PRO A 417 37.00 -15.92 -0.33
N SER A 418 36.65 -16.31 -1.57
CA SER A 418 37.60 -16.81 -2.57
C SER A 418 38.36 -15.70 -3.31
N LYS A 419 38.01 -14.43 -3.09
CA LYS A 419 38.73 -13.24 -3.61
C LYS A 419 39.54 -12.51 -2.55
N ARG A 420 39.99 -13.22 -1.51
CA ARG A 420 41.03 -12.69 -0.62
C ARG A 420 42.32 -12.48 -1.42
N THR A 421 42.70 -11.24 -1.64
CA THR A 421 44.12 -10.92 -1.85
C THR A 421 44.82 -11.23 -0.54
N ASP A 422 45.59 -12.31 -0.52
CA ASP A 422 46.44 -12.64 0.62
C ASP A 422 47.52 -11.55 0.74
N LEU A 423 47.49 -10.77 1.82
CA LEU A 423 48.48 -9.74 2.10
C LEU A 423 49.89 -10.32 2.27
N SER A 424 50.04 -11.64 2.45
CA SER A 424 51.33 -12.33 2.42
C SER A 424 51.87 -12.59 1.00
N SER A 425 51.07 -12.34 -0.04
CA SER A 425 51.45 -12.51 -1.46
C SER A 425 51.92 -11.21 -2.15
N LEU A 426 51.83 -10.06 -1.46
CA LEU A 426 52.31 -8.77 -1.94
C LEU A 426 53.76 -8.53 -1.50
N ASN A 427 54.72 -9.08 -2.25
CA ASN A 427 56.12 -8.68 -2.17
C ASN A 427 56.35 -7.40 -2.99
N GLY A 428 55.94 -6.24 -2.47
CA GLY A 428 56.16 -4.96 -3.13
C GLY A 428 56.03 -3.81 -2.13
N GLU A 429 57.09 -3.02 -2.05
CA GLU A 429 57.34 -1.92 -1.11
C GLU A 429 56.14 -0.99 -0.88
N LEU A 430 55.88 -0.67 0.39
CA LEU A 430 55.09 0.48 0.82
C LEU A 430 55.91 1.76 0.61
N ASP A 431 55.95 2.24 -0.63
CA ASP A 431 56.38 3.61 -0.93
C ASP A 431 55.16 4.54 -0.95
N GLY A 432 54.97 5.24 0.18
CA GLY A 432 54.34 6.56 0.19
C GLY A 432 52.83 6.64 0.50
N PHE A 433 52.56 6.98 1.78
CA PHE A 433 51.36 7.60 2.36
C PHE A 433 50.09 6.76 2.54
#